data_AF-A0A917I934-F1
#
_entry.id   AF-A0A917I934-F1
#
_cell.length_a   1.000
_cell.length_b   1.000
_cell.length_c   1.000
_cell.angle_alpha   90.00
_cell.angle_beta   90.00
_cell.angle_gamma   90.00
#
_symmetry.space_group_name_H-M   'P 1'
#
loop_
_entity.id
_entity.type
_entity.pdbx_description
1 polymer ?
#
loop_
_entity_poly.entity_id
_entity_poly.type
_entity_poly.pdbx_seq_one_letter_code
_entity_poly.pdbx_strand_id
1 'polypeptide(L)'
;MASIQKLRPGLILADIQLADGSSGLEAVNEILGAIEVPVIFITAYPERFLTGTRPEPAFLITKPFLTDTVKAVISQALFFQRRAQRTDKTAIPA
;
A
#
# COMPACT_ATOMS: atom_id res chain seq x y z
N MET A 1 -11.06 10.45 5.75
CA MET A 1 -10.11 11.46 5.21
C MET A 1 -9.48 12.38 6.25
N ALA A 2 -10.22 13.01 7.16
CA ALA A 2 -9.69 14.01 8.11
C ALA A 2 -8.53 13.52 9.02
N SER A 3 -8.48 12.21 9.35
CA SER A 3 -7.44 11.64 10.21
C SER A 3 -6.11 11.43 9.48
N ILE A 4 -6.13 11.15 8.18
CA ILE A 4 -4.93 10.74 7.43
C ILE A 4 -4.04 11.94 7.11
N GLN A 5 -4.64 13.07 6.72
CA GLN A 5 -3.90 14.30 6.46
C GLN A 5 -3.20 14.83 7.73
N LYS A 6 -3.77 14.56 8.91
CA LYS A 6 -3.18 14.92 10.20
C LYS A 6 -2.06 13.96 10.63
N LEU A 7 -2.21 12.66 10.34
CA LEU A 7 -1.27 11.63 10.78
C LEU A 7 -0.02 11.53 9.91
N ARG A 8 -0.08 11.94 8.63
CA ARG A 8 1.03 11.84 7.66
C ARG A 8 1.75 10.47 7.74
N PRO A 9 1.02 9.37 7.47
CA PRO A 9 1.57 8.03 7.67
C PRO A 9 2.80 7.80 6.77
N GLY A 10 3.77 7.03 7.26
CA GLY A 10 4.91 6.56 6.45
C GLY A 10 4.65 5.23 5.73
N LEU A 11 3.52 4.59 6.02
CA LEU A 11 3.10 3.29 5.49
C LEU A 11 1.61 3.09 5.76
N ILE A 12 0.89 2.45 4.84
CA ILE A 12 -0.49 2.00 5.04
C ILE A 12 -0.52 0.47 5.03
N LEU A 13 -1.16 -0.11 6.05
CA LEU A 13 -1.60 -1.50 6.03
C LEU A 13 -3.11 -1.51 5.88
N ALA A 14 -3.64 -2.22 4.87
CA ALA A 14 -5.06 -2.25 4.58
C ALA A 14 -5.54 -3.67 4.30
N ASP A 15 -6.78 -4.00 4.71
CA ASP A 15 -7.47 -5.17 4.16
C ASP A 15 -8.13 -4.77 2.84
N ILE A 16 -8.35 -5.75 1.96
CA ILE A 16 -9.05 -5.56 0.69
C ILE A 16 -10.56 -5.62 0.92
N GLN A 17 -11.01 -6.52 1.77
CA GLN A 17 -12.42 -6.68 2.12
C GLN A 17 -12.61 -6.21 3.55
N LEU A 18 -13.31 -5.09 3.72
CA LEU A 18 -13.64 -4.59 5.04
C LEU A 18 -14.86 -5.31 5.62
N ALA A 19 -15.02 -5.24 6.94
CA ALA A 19 -16.06 -5.97 7.68
C ALA A 19 -17.49 -5.55 7.30
N ASP A 20 -17.66 -4.36 6.74
CA ASP A 20 -18.93 -3.81 6.24
C ASP A 20 -19.20 -4.18 4.77
N GLY A 21 -18.35 -5.00 4.15
CA GLY A 21 -18.49 -5.36 2.74
C GLY A 21 -17.84 -4.37 1.77
N SER A 22 -17.33 -3.23 2.25
CA SER A 22 -16.70 -2.22 1.40
C SER A 22 -15.27 -2.61 0.96
N SER A 23 -14.79 -1.96 -0.10
CA SER A 23 -13.49 -2.21 -0.69
C SER A 23 -12.41 -1.34 -0.04
N GLY A 24 -11.49 -1.96 0.70
CA GLY A 24 -10.34 -1.24 1.24
C GLY A 24 -9.36 -0.78 0.16
N LEU A 25 -9.40 -1.39 -1.03
CA LEU A 25 -8.66 -0.89 -2.20
C LEU A 25 -9.19 0.47 -2.66
N GLU A 26 -10.50 0.65 -2.74
CA GLU A 26 -11.10 1.93 -3.14
C GLU A 26 -10.74 3.01 -2.12
N ALA A 27 -10.86 2.70 -0.83
CA ALA A 27 -10.47 3.60 0.25
C ALA A 27 -8.98 4.00 0.16
N VAL A 28 -8.10 3.05 -0.15
CA VAL A 28 -6.66 3.33 -0.34
C VAL A 28 -6.41 4.20 -1.58
N ASN A 29 -7.08 3.93 -2.70
CA ASN A 29 -6.89 4.71 -3.92
C ASN A 29 -7.27 6.17 -3.72
N GLU A 30 -8.35 6.44 -2.97
CA GLU A 30 -8.71 7.81 -2.58
C GLU A 30 -7.62 8.47 -1.71
N ILE A 31 -6.94 7.71 -0.85
CA ILE A 31 -5.84 8.21 -0.01
C ILE A 31 -4.59 8.50 -0.84
N LEU A 32 -4.23 7.61 -1.77
CA LEU A 32 -3.06 7.76 -2.64
C LEU A 32 -3.20 8.95 -3.59
N GLY A 33 -4.42 9.37 -3.93
CA GLY A 33 -4.67 10.62 -4.65
C GLY A 33 -4.21 11.88 -3.90
N ALA A 34 -3.98 11.78 -2.58
CA ALA A 34 -3.56 12.90 -1.73
C ALA A 34 -2.12 12.75 -1.16
N ILE A 35 -1.61 11.53 -0.97
CA ILE A 35 -0.29 11.28 -0.39
C ILE A 35 0.41 10.08 -1.05
N GLU A 36 1.68 10.25 -1.43
CA GLU A 36 2.50 9.16 -1.95
C GLU A 36 3.15 8.37 -0.80
N VAL A 37 2.50 7.30 -0.38
CA VAL A 37 2.98 6.42 0.70
C VAL A 37 2.85 4.95 0.29
N PRO A 38 3.77 4.07 0.72
CA PRO A 38 3.70 2.66 0.41
C PRO A 38 2.47 2.05 1.07
N VAL A 39 1.81 1.16 0.33
CA VAL A 39 0.65 0.41 0.79
C VAL A 39 0.94 -1.07 0.71
N ILE A 40 0.65 -1.79 1.80
CA ILE A 40 0.68 -3.24 1.87
C ILE A 40 -0.73 -3.73 2.16
N PHE A 41 -1.27 -4.57 1.29
CA PHE A 41 -2.55 -5.20 1.52
C PHE A 41 -2.38 -6.52 2.28
N ILE A 42 -3.24 -6.77 3.26
CA ILE A 42 -3.26 -8.01 4.04
C ILE A 42 -4.69 -8.58 4.02
N THR A 43 -4.92 -9.66 3.27
CA THR A 43 -6.29 -10.17 3.04
C THR A 43 -6.40 -11.70 3.05
N ALA A 44 -7.61 -12.21 3.24
CA ALA A 44 -7.94 -13.63 3.01
C ALA A 44 -8.41 -13.92 1.57
N TYR A 45 -8.60 -12.88 0.73
CA TYR A 45 -9.17 -12.99 -0.62
C TYR A 45 -8.23 -12.43 -1.70
N PRO A 46 -7.02 -13.01 -1.89
CA PRO A 46 -6.06 -12.53 -2.89
C PRO A 46 -6.58 -12.60 -4.33
N GLU A 47 -7.50 -13.52 -4.61
CA GLU A 47 -8.05 -13.80 -5.93
C GLU A 47 -8.80 -12.63 -6.56
N ARG A 48 -9.24 -11.65 -5.76
CA ARG A 48 -9.89 -10.43 -6.27
C ARG A 48 -8.99 -9.61 -7.20
N PHE A 49 -7.67 -9.82 -7.16
CA PHE A 49 -6.70 -9.21 -8.06
C PHE A 49 -6.33 -10.09 -9.27
N LEU A 50 -6.76 -11.36 -9.30
CA LEU A 50 -6.51 -12.27 -10.42
C LEU A 50 -7.43 -12.00 -11.63
N THR A 51 -8.21 -10.93 -11.59
CA THR A 51 -9.08 -10.47 -12.70
C THR A 51 -8.28 -9.78 -13.81
N GLY A 52 -7.00 -9.45 -13.58
CA GLY A 52 -6.10 -8.88 -14.60
C GLY A 52 -6.38 -7.42 -14.99
N THR A 53 -7.43 -6.81 -14.43
CA THR A 53 -7.68 -5.36 -14.53
C THR A 53 -6.78 -4.60 -13.56
N ARG A 54 -5.89 -3.78 -14.11
CA ARG A 54 -4.93 -2.93 -13.38
C ARG A 54 -5.62 -1.90 -12.47
N PRO A 55 -4.94 -1.42 -11.40
CA PRO A 55 -3.60 -1.77 -10.96
C PRO A 55 -3.58 -2.84 -9.85
N GLU A 56 -2.68 -3.81 -9.99
CA GLU A 56 -2.32 -4.74 -8.92
C GLU A 56 -1.49 -4.01 -7.84
N PRO A 57 -1.67 -4.36 -6.56
CA PRO A 57 -0.93 -3.74 -5.48
C PRO A 57 0.53 -4.18 -5.51
N ALA A 58 1.44 -3.24 -5.27
CA ALA A 58 2.87 -3.53 -5.23
C ALA A 58 3.27 -4.51 -4.12
N PHE A 59 2.48 -4.57 -3.03
CA PHE A 59 2.71 -5.48 -1.90
C PHE A 59 1.39 -6.09 -1.42
N LEU A 60 1.33 -7.42 -1.38
CA LEU A 60 0.18 -8.21 -0.93
C LEU A 60 0.64 -9.34 0.01
N ILE A 61 -0.06 -9.52 1.12
CA ILE A 61 0.16 -10.60 2.09
C ILE A 61 -1.17 -11.34 2.27
N THR A 62 -1.16 -12.65 2.12
CA THR A 62 -2.33 -13.49 2.36
C THR A 62 -2.46 -13.88 3.83
N LYS A 63 -3.69 -13.92 4.34
CA LYS A 63 -4.03 -14.51 5.65
C LYS A 63 -4.19 -16.03 5.51
N PRO A 64 -3.74 -16.84 6.50
CA PRO A 64 -2.95 -16.43 7.66
C PRO A 64 -1.50 -16.10 7.29
N PHE A 65 -0.89 -15.18 8.03
CA PHE A 65 0.48 -14.72 7.78
C PHE A 65 1.39 -14.96 8.98
N LEU A 66 2.69 -15.06 8.71
CA LEU A 66 3.72 -15.06 9.75
C LEU A 66 4.14 -13.61 10.05
N THR A 67 4.33 -13.30 11.32
CA THR A 67 4.80 -11.96 11.75
C THR A 67 6.10 -11.55 11.06
N ASP A 68 7.00 -12.51 10.83
CA ASP A 68 8.28 -12.22 10.17
C ASP A 68 8.10 -11.90 8.69
N THR A 69 7.12 -12.50 8.02
CA THR A 69 6.73 -12.10 6.65
C THR A 69 6.25 -10.65 6.64
N VAL A 70 5.38 -10.27 7.58
CA VAL A 70 4.89 -8.89 7.68
C VAL A 70 6.04 -7.90 7.91
N LYS A 71 6.95 -8.19 8.85
CA LYS A 71 8.13 -7.35 9.11
C LYS A 71 9.04 -7.20 7.89
N ALA A 72 9.27 -8.30 7.17
CA ALA A 72 10.11 -8.30 5.98
C ALA A 72 9.50 -7.46 4.85
N VAL A 73 8.19 -7.57 4.61
CA VAL A 73 7.49 -6.78 3.59
C VAL A 73 7.44 -5.30 3.97
N ILE A 74 7.18 -4.98 5.25
CA ILE A 74 7.25 -3.60 5.77
C ILE A 74 8.64 -3.00 5.52
N SER A 75 9.69 -3.75 5.85
CA SER A 75 11.07 -3.30 5.64
C SER A 75 11.31 -2.99 4.16
N GLN A 76 10.95 -3.92 3.27
CA GLN A 76 11.09 -3.75 1.83
C GLN A 76 10.34 -2.51 1.33
N ALA A 77 9.06 -2.34 1.69
CA ALA A 77 8.24 -1.21 1.26
C ALA A 77 8.85 0.14 1.66
N LEU A 78 9.36 0.25 2.89
CA LEU A 78 10.04 1.45 3.39
C LEU A 78 11.39 1.72 2.70
N PHE A 79 12.11 0.68 2.27
CA PHE A 79 13.33 0.83 1.46
C PHE A 79 13.03 1.25 0.02
N PHE A 80 11.97 0.71 -0.60
CA PHE A 80 11.55 1.08 -1.94
C PHE A 80 11.13 2.56 -2.04
N GLN A 81 10.36 3.06 -1.07
CA GLN A 81 9.99 4.48 -1.02
C GLN A 81 11.22 5.40 -0.99
N ARG A 82 12.25 5.07 -0.20
CA ARG A 82 13.50 5.84 -0.13
C ARG A 82 14.28 5.85 -1.44
N ARG A 83 14.22 4.76 -2.23
CA ARG A 83 14.84 4.70 -3.56
C ARG A 83 14.09 5.55 -4.57
N ALA A 84 12.76 5.43 -4.62
CA ALA A 84 11.91 6.23 -5.52
C ALA A 84 12.12 7.74 -5.30
N GLN A 85 12.16 8.19 -4.04
CA GLN A 85 12.40 9.60 -3.68
C GLN A 85 13.82 10.10 -4.03
N ARG A 86 14.82 9.22 -4.10
CA ARG A 86 16.19 9.58 -4.49
C ARG A 86 16.33 9.72 -6.00
N THR A 87 15.66 8.87 -6.77
CA THR A 87 15.66 8.95 -8.23
C THR A 87 15.00 10.25 -8.71
N ASP A 88 13.89 10.65 -8.08
CA ASP A 88 13.17 11.89 -8.42
C ASP A 88 14.00 13.16 -8.12
N LYS A 89 14.75 13.18 -7.01
CA LYS A 89 15.67 14.28 -6.67
C LYS A 89 16.90 14.42 -7.58
N THR A 90 17.20 13.43 -8.42
CA THR A 90 18.37 13.46 -9.32
C THR A 90 17.98 13.87 -10.75
N ALA A 91 16.69 14.11 -11.02
CA ALA A 91 16.24 14.76 -12.24
C ALA A 91 16.56 16.26 -12.15
N ILE A 92 17.78 16.60 -12.57
CA ILE A 92 18.24 17.98 -12.75
C ILE A 92 17.41 18.60 -13.88
N PRO A 93 16.71 19.74 -13.69
CA PRO A 93 16.12 20.46 -14.81
C PRO A 93 17.25 21.05 -15.67
N ALA A 94 17.16 20.83 -16.99
CA ALA A 94 17.99 21.52 -17.97
C ALA A 94 17.70 23.02 -18.00
#